data_AF-A0AAQ4CSI6-F1
#
_entry.id   AF-A0AAQ4CSI6-F1
#
_cell.length_a   1.000
_cell.length_b   1.000
_cell.length_c   1.000
_cell.angle_alpha   90.00
_cell.angle_beta   90.00
_cell.angle_gamma   90.00
#
_symmetry.space_group_name_H-M   'P 1'
#
loop_
_entity.id
_entity.type
_entity.pdbx_description
1 polymer ?
#
loop_
_entity_poly.entity_id
_entity_poly.type
_entity_poly.pdbx_seq_one_letter_code
_entity_poly.pdbx_strand_id
1 'polypeptide(L)'
;MWKYFGKEWGKCEECWLAYKNGVQHENSLNCYKLGIPISSLKIPLNEFLEIVKDIPGKYGIFGFPLSLLTKGVIIFYFNNEEEMMNFINKIERYVKDDLPLKEKKFFDIFVNVNWIKSINWRRGCPEYDKKFGDWRNWKKK
;
A
#
# COMPACT_ATOMS: atom_id res chain seq x y z
N MET A 1 2.15 12.43 -9.56
CA MET A 1 2.26 13.09 -8.24
C MET A 1 1.33 12.38 -7.26
N TRP A 2 1.77 12.15 -6.03
CA TRP A 2 0.93 11.54 -4.98
C TRP A 2 -0.06 12.57 -4.42
N LYS A 3 -1.29 12.15 -4.19
CA LYS A 3 -2.35 12.95 -3.55
C LYS A 3 -2.73 12.29 -2.22
N TYR A 4 -2.71 13.06 -1.14
CA TYR A 4 -2.99 12.57 0.20
C TYR A 4 -4.46 12.76 0.55
N PHE A 5 -4.99 11.90 1.41
CA PHE A 5 -6.33 12.01 1.95
C PHE A 5 -6.39 11.43 3.37
N GLY A 6 -7.41 11.83 4.12
CA GLY A 6 -7.59 11.46 5.51
C GLY A 6 -6.50 11.99 6.44
N LYS A 7 -6.35 11.31 7.58
CA LYS A 7 -5.41 11.74 8.63
C LYS A 7 -3.96 11.59 8.15
N GLU A 8 -3.11 12.48 8.63
CA GLU A 8 -1.68 12.36 8.39
C GLU A 8 -1.12 11.13 9.11
N TRP A 9 -0.27 10.35 8.42
CA TRP A 9 0.35 9.16 9.01
C TRP A 9 1.50 9.50 9.98
N GLY A 10 2.25 10.57 9.73
CA GLY A 10 3.27 11.12 10.63
C GLY A 10 4.54 10.27 10.89
N LYS A 11 4.58 8.98 10.54
CA LYS A 11 5.71 8.09 10.91
C LYS A 11 6.77 7.90 9.81
N CYS A 12 6.54 8.42 8.61
CA CYS A 12 7.38 8.12 7.44
C CYS A 12 8.75 8.79 7.48
N GLU A 13 8.86 10.00 8.02
CA GLU A 13 10.08 10.80 8.01
C GLU A 13 11.16 10.19 8.91
N GLU A 14 10.83 9.88 10.15
CA GLU A 14 11.73 9.22 11.11
C GLU A 14 12.23 7.87 10.58
N CYS A 15 11.31 7.07 10.01
CA CYS A 15 11.67 5.81 9.36
C CYS A 15 12.72 6.05 8.26
N TRP A 16 12.48 7.03 7.39
CA TRP A 16 13.36 7.34 6.27
C TRP A 16 14.74 7.82 6.71
N LEU A 17 14.81 8.67 7.75
CA LEU A 17 16.07 9.12 8.34
C LEU A 17 16.87 7.93 8.90
N ALA A 18 16.22 7.05 9.67
CA ALA A 18 16.86 5.84 10.18
C ALA A 18 17.36 4.92 9.05
N TYR A 19 16.55 4.72 8.00
CA TYR A 19 16.93 3.93 6.83
C TYR A 19 18.17 4.48 6.13
N LYS A 20 18.30 5.81 5.99
CA LYS A 20 19.50 6.43 5.42
C LYS A 20 20.75 6.10 6.24
N ASN A 21 20.61 6.01 7.57
CA ASN A 21 21.67 5.64 8.50
C ASN A 21 21.88 4.11 8.63
N GLY A 22 21.22 3.29 7.81
CA GLY A 22 21.36 1.83 7.84
C GLY A 22 20.63 1.15 9.00
N VAL A 23 19.73 1.87 9.68
CA VAL A 23 18.96 1.36 10.82
C VAL A 23 17.53 1.06 10.38
N GLN A 24 17.02 -0.12 10.73
CA GLN A 24 15.62 -0.46 10.53
C GLN A 24 14.78 0.05 11.71
N HIS A 25 14.07 1.16 11.50
CA HIS A 25 13.26 1.79 12.55
C HIS A 25 12.07 0.90 12.95
N GLU A 26 11.69 0.91 14.23
CA GLU A 26 10.59 0.09 14.76
C GLU A 26 9.25 0.38 14.08
N ASN A 27 8.95 1.65 13.81
CA ASN A 27 7.76 2.03 13.03
C ASN A 27 7.71 1.32 11.65
N SER A 28 8.86 1.03 11.02
CA SER A 28 8.89 0.31 9.73
C SER A 28 8.57 -1.19 9.87
N LEU A 29 8.85 -1.76 11.05
CA LEU A 29 8.56 -3.15 11.39
C LEU A 29 7.09 -3.38 11.75
N ASN A 30 6.35 -2.32 12.11
CA ASN A 30 4.95 -2.41 12.51
C ASN A 30 4.00 -1.67 11.54
N CYS A 31 4.52 -0.90 10.57
CA CYS A 31 3.71 -0.22 9.57
C CYS A 31 3.26 -1.21 8.48
N TYR A 32 1.95 -1.44 8.41
CA TYR A 32 1.30 -2.19 7.35
C TYR A 32 0.78 -1.23 6.29
N LYS A 33 0.97 -1.58 5.01
CA LYS A 33 0.51 -0.83 3.87
C LYS A 33 -0.41 -1.69 3.04
N LEU A 34 -1.59 -1.16 2.76
CA LEU A 34 -2.57 -1.77 1.89
C LEU A 34 -2.59 -1.02 0.56
N GLY A 35 -2.40 -1.71 -0.55
CA GLY A 35 -2.49 -1.19 -1.91
C GLY A 35 -3.75 -1.68 -2.62
N ILE A 36 -4.53 -0.74 -3.17
CA ILE A 36 -5.67 -1.02 -4.04
C ILE A 36 -5.38 -0.42 -5.42
N PRO A 37 -5.08 -1.24 -6.43
CA PRO A 37 -4.97 -0.76 -7.80
C PRO A 37 -6.25 -0.06 -8.23
N ILE A 38 -6.16 1.11 -8.85
CA ILE A 38 -7.36 1.90 -9.20
C ILE A 38 -8.28 1.14 -10.16
N SER A 39 -7.70 0.27 -11.00
CA SER A 39 -8.43 -0.63 -11.91
C SER A 39 -9.28 -1.69 -11.19
N SER A 40 -8.98 -2.01 -9.93
CA SER A 40 -9.72 -3.00 -9.13
C SER A 40 -10.97 -2.45 -8.46
N LEU A 41 -11.18 -1.12 -8.46
CA LEU A 41 -12.40 -0.54 -7.91
C LEU A 41 -13.63 -0.91 -8.76
N LYS A 42 -14.73 -1.21 -8.08
CA LYS A 42 -16.08 -1.40 -8.64
C LYS A 42 -16.82 -0.07 -8.83
N ILE A 43 -16.39 0.98 -8.15
CA ILE A 43 -16.97 2.33 -8.16
C ILE A 43 -15.93 3.37 -8.58
N PRO A 44 -16.34 4.59 -8.98
CA PRO A 44 -15.42 5.68 -9.27
C PRO A 44 -14.49 6.02 -8.08
N LEU A 45 -13.25 6.44 -8.40
CA LEU A 45 -12.22 6.74 -7.40
C LEU A 45 -12.68 7.82 -6.40
N ASN A 46 -13.31 8.89 -6.87
CA ASN A 46 -13.82 9.96 -6.02
C ASN A 46 -14.86 9.46 -5.01
N GLU A 47 -15.80 8.62 -5.45
CA GLU A 47 -16.79 8.01 -4.54
C GLU A 47 -16.12 7.10 -3.51
N PHE A 48 -15.14 6.30 -3.95
CA PHE A 48 -14.39 5.45 -3.03
C PHE A 48 -13.62 6.26 -1.99
N LEU A 49 -12.96 7.36 -2.38
CA LEU A 49 -12.22 8.23 -1.48
C LEU A 49 -13.11 8.87 -0.41
N GLU A 50 -14.36 9.23 -0.73
CA GLU A 50 -15.31 9.72 0.27
C GLU A 50 -15.68 8.67 1.33
N ILE A 51 -15.78 7.39 0.92
CA ILE A 51 -16.08 6.27 1.83
C ILE A 51 -14.92 6.04 2.81
N VAL A 52 -13.68 6.25 2.37
CA VAL A 52 -12.46 5.95 3.16
C VAL A 52 -11.78 7.19 3.73
N LYS A 53 -12.45 8.35 3.72
CA LYS A 53 -11.85 9.65 4.03
C LYS A 53 -11.23 9.77 5.42
N ASP A 54 -11.63 8.94 6.37
CA ASP A 54 -11.09 8.98 7.74
C ASP A 54 -9.84 8.10 7.94
N ILE A 55 -9.42 7.38 6.91
CA ILE A 55 -8.29 6.45 6.95
C ILE A 55 -7.04 7.15 6.37
N PRO A 56 -5.89 7.10 7.06
CA PRO A 56 -4.67 7.70 6.54
C PRO A 56 -4.25 7.03 5.24
N GLY A 57 -4.14 7.82 4.17
CA GLY A 57 -3.83 7.26 2.86
C GLY A 57 -3.37 8.28 1.84
N LYS A 58 -2.93 7.74 0.70
CA LYS A 58 -2.59 8.51 -0.48
C LYS A 58 -2.87 7.70 -1.73
N TYR A 59 -3.04 8.37 -2.86
CA TYR A 59 -3.18 7.70 -4.15
C TYR A 59 -2.31 8.37 -5.20
N GLY A 60 -1.96 7.61 -6.22
CA GLY A 60 -1.26 8.08 -7.40
C GLY A 60 -1.97 7.58 -8.63
N ILE A 61 -2.30 8.48 -9.55
CA ILE A 61 -2.72 8.13 -10.92
C ILE A 61 -1.47 8.21 -11.78
N PHE A 62 -1.19 7.15 -12.53
CA PHE A 62 0.02 7.07 -13.32
C PHE A 62 -0.25 7.51 -14.76
N GLY A 63 0.61 8.40 -15.26
CA GLY A 63 0.60 8.82 -16.65
C GLY A 63 1.29 7.81 -17.56
N PHE A 64 1.28 8.10 -18.86
CA PHE A 64 2.06 7.34 -19.84
C PHE A 64 3.57 7.44 -19.53
N PRO A 65 4.36 6.35 -19.68
CA PRO A 65 3.96 5.02 -20.15
C PRO A 65 3.50 4.05 -19.05
N LEU A 66 3.61 4.41 -17.77
CA LEU A 66 3.26 3.54 -16.65
C LEU A 66 1.78 3.13 -16.63
N SER A 67 0.89 3.98 -17.15
CA SER A 67 -0.54 3.70 -17.31
C SER A 67 -0.84 2.43 -18.12
N LEU A 68 0.10 1.97 -18.96
CA LEU A 68 -0.02 0.71 -19.72
C LEU A 68 0.10 -0.54 -18.83
N LEU A 69 0.69 -0.41 -17.63
CA LEU A 69 0.88 -1.49 -16.67
C LEU A 69 -0.15 -1.42 -15.54
N THR A 70 -0.41 -0.21 -15.03
CA THR A 70 -1.40 0.05 -13.98
C THR A 70 -1.93 1.47 -14.09
N LYS A 71 -3.22 1.69 -13.86
CA LYS A 71 -3.81 3.05 -13.82
C LYS A 71 -3.30 3.86 -12.63
N GLY A 72 -2.71 3.20 -11.65
CA GLY A 72 -2.31 3.78 -10.38
C GLY A 72 -2.80 2.97 -9.21
N VAL A 73 -2.54 3.46 -8.00
CA VAL A 73 -2.79 2.74 -6.76
C VAL A 73 -3.21 3.69 -5.64
N ILE A 74 -4.09 3.21 -4.78
CA ILE A 74 -4.46 3.81 -3.49
C ILE A 74 -3.68 3.05 -2.42
N ILE A 75 -3.02 3.76 -1.53
CA ILE A 75 -2.22 3.21 -0.44
C ILE A 75 -2.81 3.70 0.89
N PHE A 76 -3.08 2.77 1.80
CA PHE A 76 -3.47 3.04 3.18
C PHE A 76 -2.39 2.59 4.16
N TYR A 77 -2.40 3.17 5.35
CA TYR A 77 -1.42 2.90 6.40
C TYR A 77 -2.11 2.41 7.67
N PHE A 78 -1.55 1.36 8.28
CA PHE A 78 -2.08 0.74 9.50
C PHE A 78 -0.96 0.45 10.49
N ASN A 79 -1.29 0.43 11.79
CA ASN A 79 -0.30 0.19 12.86
C ASN A 79 -0.04 -1.29 13.10
N ASN A 80 -0.92 -2.16 12.62
CA ASN A 80 -0.82 -3.60 12.78
C ASN A 80 -1.62 -4.31 11.68
N GLU A 81 -1.43 -5.63 11.61
CA GLU A 81 -2.09 -6.50 10.63
C GLU A 81 -3.59 -6.58 10.86
N GLU A 82 -4.04 -6.59 12.11
CA GLU A 82 -5.45 -6.72 12.49
C GLU A 82 -6.29 -5.54 11.99
N GLU A 83 -5.83 -4.31 12.23
CA GLU A 83 -6.45 -3.09 11.71
C GLU A 83 -6.60 -3.13 10.19
N MET A 84 -5.54 -3.55 9.49
CA MET A 84 -5.52 -3.69 8.04
C MET A 84 -6.54 -4.73 7.57
N MET A 85 -6.56 -5.92 8.19
CA MET A 85 -7.49 -7.00 7.82
C MET A 85 -8.95 -6.60 8.09
N ASN A 86 -9.22 -5.95 9.22
CA ASN A 86 -10.54 -5.39 9.53
C ASN A 86 -10.98 -4.36 8.50
N PHE A 87 -10.04 -3.54 8.00
CA PHE A 87 -10.34 -2.59 6.93
C PHE A 87 -10.61 -3.28 5.59
N ILE A 88 -9.85 -4.32 5.22
CA ILE A 88 -10.09 -5.11 4.00
C ILE A 88 -11.52 -5.65 3.97
N ASN A 89 -11.98 -6.23 5.07
CA ASN A 89 -13.35 -6.77 5.18
C ASN A 89 -14.41 -5.68 5.00
N LYS A 90 -14.16 -4.45 5.45
CA LYS A 90 -15.10 -3.33 5.28
C LYS A 90 -15.21 -2.85 3.83
N ILE A 91 -14.12 -2.94 3.07
CA ILE A 91 -14.06 -2.38 1.71
C ILE A 91 -14.22 -3.42 0.60
N GLU A 92 -14.19 -4.73 0.90
CA GLU A 92 -14.15 -5.77 -0.13
C GLU A 92 -15.31 -5.68 -1.12
N ARG A 93 -16.48 -5.21 -0.67
CA ARG A 93 -17.66 -5.02 -1.53
C ARG A 93 -17.43 -4.01 -2.67
N TYR A 94 -16.47 -3.11 -2.51
CA TYR A 94 -16.10 -2.07 -3.49
C TYR A 94 -14.92 -2.46 -4.38
N VAL A 95 -14.31 -3.62 -4.15
CA VAL A 95 -13.15 -4.10 -4.88
C VAL A 95 -13.50 -5.37 -5.67
N LYS A 96 -13.03 -5.48 -6.90
CA LYS A 96 -13.17 -6.68 -7.76
C LYS A 96 -12.38 -7.84 -7.18
N ASP A 97 -12.88 -9.05 -7.38
CA ASP A 97 -12.18 -10.25 -6.92
C ASP A 97 -10.94 -10.57 -7.79
N ASP A 98 -10.95 -10.10 -9.04
CA ASP A 98 -9.89 -10.33 -10.01
C ASP A 98 -9.19 -9.04 -10.49
N LEU A 99 -7.90 -9.18 -10.77
CA LEU A 99 -7.03 -8.15 -11.32
C LEU A 99 -6.18 -8.78 -12.42
N PRO A 100 -5.97 -8.11 -13.57
CA PRO A 100 -5.14 -8.65 -14.64
C PRO A 100 -3.77 -9.07 -14.14
N LEU A 101 -3.30 -10.25 -14.57
CA LEU A 101 -2.02 -10.82 -14.14
C LEU A 101 -0.83 -9.87 -14.39
N LYS A 102 -0.88 -9.12 -15.49
CA LYS A 102 0.12 -8.10 -15.83
C LYS A 102 0.26 -7.06 -14.73
N GLU A 103 -0.86 -6.58 -14.21
CA GLU A 103 -0.90 -5.57 -13.16
C GLU A 103 -0.49 -6.17 -11.81
N LYS A 104 -0.89 -7.41 -11.50
CA LYS A 104 -0.38 -8.13 -10.32
C LYS A 104 1.15 -8.23 -10.32
N LYS A 105 1.72 -8.70 -11.44
CA LYS A 105 3.18 -8.82 -11.62
C LYS A 105 3.92 -7.50 -11.47
N PHE A 106 3.33 -6.39 -11.92
CA PHE A 106 3.91 -5.06 -11.71
C PHE A 106 4.15 -4.80 -10.22
N PHE A 107 3.13 -5.00 -9.37
CA PHE A 107 3.30 -4.78 -7.93
C PHE A 107 4.21 -5.84 -7.30
N ASP A 108 4.16 -7.10 -7.74
CA ASP A 108 5.05 -8.15 -7.22
C ASP A 108 6.53 -7.80 -7.45
N ILE A 109 6.87 -7.34 -8.66
CA ILE A 109 8.26 -7.03 -9.07
C ILE A 109 8.76 -5.73 -8.42
N PHE A 110 7.95 -4.67 -8.46
CA PHE A 110 8.41 -3.33 -8.06
C PHE A 110 8.13 -3.01 -6.60
N VAL A 111 7.19 -3.71 -5.97
CA VAL A 111 6.71 -3.41 -4.61
C VAL A 111 6.86 -4.60 -3.67
N ASN A 112 7.00 -5.85 -4.16
CA ASN A 112 7.12 -7.06 -3.34
C ASN A 112 5.99 -7.19 -2.30
N VAL A 113 4.84 -7.68 -2.73
CA VAL A 113 3.58 -7.66 -1.96
C VAL A 113 2.98 -9.04 -1.77
N ASN A 114 2.10 -9.18 -0.78
CA ASN A 114 1.15 -10.28 -0.68
C ASN A 114 -0.21 -9.85 -1.24
N TRP A 115 -1.03 -10.82 -1.65
CA TRP A 115 -2.35 -10.56 -2.23
C TRP A 115 -3.48 -11.17 -1.41
N ILE A 116 -4.58 -10.43 -1.35
CA ILE A 116 -5.91 -10.92 -0.99
C ILE A 116 -6.83 -10.45 -2.13
N LYS A 117 -7.22 -11.38 -3.00
CA LYS A 117 -7.97 -11.08 -4.23
C LYS A 117 -7.23 -10.06 -5.12
N SER A 118 -7.76 -8.84 -5.24
CA SER A 118 -7.19 -7.71 -6.00
C SER A 118 -6.61 -6.61 -5.12
N ILE A 119 -6.50 -6.88 -3.82
CA ILE A 119 -5.89 -5.99 -2.84
C ILE A 119 -4.52 -6.56 -2.53
N ASN A 120 -3.50 -5.71 -2.56
CA ASN A 120 -2.15 -6.09 -2.16
C ASN A 120 -1.79 -5.47 -0.81
N TRP A 121 -0.85 -6.08 -0.11
CA TRP A 121 -0.34 -5.52 1.13
C TRP A 121 1.10 -5.92 1.38
N ARG A 122 1.77 -5.14 2.23
CA ARG A 122 3.11 -5.45 2.74
C ARG A 122 3.40 -4.66 4.01
N ARG A 123 4.53 -4.97 4.64
CA ARG A 123 5.09 -4.22 5.77
C ARG A 123 6.20 -3.27 5.30
N GLY A 124 6.28 -2.11 5.94
CA GLY A 124 7.32 -1.11 5.68
C GLY A 124 7.34 -0.55 4.25
N CYS A 125 8.40 0.17 3.89
CA CYS A 125 8.59 0.73 2.55
C CYS A 125 9.31 -0.26 1.62
N PRO A 126 8.94 -0.38 0.33
CA PRO A 126 9.61 -1.28 -0.61
C PRO A 126 11.13 -1.10 -0.74
N GLU A 127 11.60 0.12 -0.55
CA GLU A 127 13.02 0.47 -0.59
C GLU A 127 13.85 -0.23 0.49
N TYR A 128 13.18 -0.70 1.55
CA TYR A 128 13.82 -1.33 2.71
C TYR A 128 14.25 -2.75 2.38
N ASP A 129 13.57 -3.41 1.44
CA ASP A 129 13.90 -4.77 1.01
C ASP A 129 15.34 -4.85 0.47
N LYS A 130 15.82 -3.76 -0.15
CA LYS A 130 17.19 -3.67 -0.68
C LYS A 130 18.27 -3.68 0.41
N LYS A 131 17.97 -3.22 1.62
CA LYS A 131 18.93 -3.14 2.73
C LYS A 131 18.73 -4.23 3.77
N PHE A 132 17.49 -4.60 4.04
CA PHE A 132 17.13 -5.49 5.15
C PHE A 132 16.55 -6.83 4.70
N GLY A 133 16.54 -7.11 3.39
CA GLY A 133 15.98 -8.33 2.82
C GLY A 133 14.45 -8.34 2.81
N ASP A 134 13.84 -9.48 2.43
CA ASP A 134 12.38 -9.59 2.30
C ASP A 134 11.63 -9.25 3.61
N TRP A 135 10.62 -8.40 3.50
CA TRP A 135 9.85 -7.91 4.65
C TRP A 135 9.09 -8.97 5.44
N ARG A 136 8.82 -10.12 4.81
CA ARG A 136 8.21 -11.29 5.45
C ARG A 136 9.15 -11.94 6.47
N ASN A 137 10.45 -11.73 6.31
CA ASN A 137 11.50 -12.29 7.17
C ASN A 137 11.99 -11.31 8.24
N TRP A 138 11.57 -10.04 8.22
CA TRP A 138 11.98 -9.11 9.27
C TRP A 138 11.39 -9.54 10.62
N LYS A 139 12.20 -9.43 11.68
CA LYS A 139 11.76 -9.76 13.05
C LYS A 139 10.49 -8.99 13.39
N LYS A 140 9.42 -9.72 13.71
CA LYS A 140 8.21 -9.14 14.32
C LYS A 140 8.59 -8.79 15.76
N LYS A 141 8.32 -7.56 16.19
CA LYS A 141 8.43 -7.16 17.58
C LYS A 141 7.09 -7.34 18.26
#